data_AF-A0A938HHS6-F1
#
_entry.id   AF-A0A938HHS6-F1
#
_cell.length_a   1.000
_cell.length_b   1.000
_cell.length_c   1.000
_cell.angle_alpha   90.00
_cell.angle_beta   90.00
_cell.angle_gamma   90.00
#
_symmetry.space_group_name_H-M   'P 1'
#
loop_
_entity.id
_entity.type
_entity.pdbx_description
1 polymer ?
#
loop_
_entity_poly.entity_id
_entity_poly.type
_entity_poly.pdbx_seq_one_letter_code
_entity_poly.pdbx_strand_id
1 'polypeptide(L)'
;MNLVTPDLGLLFWTGLVFCLLLFVLTKYAWKPILNAVNTREQKITEALKLAEKTKAEMQVLKAENDQILKAARTERDQILKEAKEAANGMIEEAKGKAKVEAAKLVESARQNINSEKAAAMAELKNHVASLSLQIAEKVVRQELSSDDKQKALANQLAGEIKMN
;
A
#
# COMPACT_ATOMS: atom_id res chain seq x y z
N MET A 1 -82.29 70.24 47.03
CA MET A 1 -81.87 69.18 46.09
C MET A 1 -80.76 69.72 45.22
N ASN A 2 -79.50 69.36 45.48
CA ASN A 2 -78.33 69.67 44.63
C ASN A 2 -77.49 68.40 44.51
N LEU A 3 -78.08 67.31 44.00
CA LEU A 3 -77.44 65.99 43.99
C LEU A 3 -77.26 65.39 42.58
N VAL A 4 -77.51 66.15 41.51
CA VAL A 4 -77.46 65.58 40.13
C VAL A 4 -76.80 66.48 39.09
N THR A 5 -76.33 67.69 39.43
CA THR A 5 -75.42 68.44 38.54
C THR A 5 -74.04 68.45 39.18
N PRO A 6 -73.06 67.72 38.65
CA PRO A 6 -71.69 67.84 39.13
C PRO A 6 -71.26 69.31 39.06
N ASP A 7 -70.55 69.77 40.08
CA ASP A 7 -69.98 71.12 40.10
C ASP A 7 -69.18 71.34 38.82
N LEU A 8 -69.56 72.34 38.02
CA LEU A 8 -68.96 72.63 36.72
C LEU A 8 -67.45 72.88 36.86
N GLY A 9 -67.01 73.41 38.01
CA GLY A 9 -65.60 73.58 38.34
C GLY A 9 -64.85 72.25 38.47
N LEU A 10 -65.47 71.23 39.09
CA LEU A 10 -64.89 69.90 39.23
C LEU A 10 -64.77 69.22 37.87
N LEU A 11 -65.82 69.22 37.05
CA LEU A 11 -65.78 68.62 35.72
C LEU A 11 -64.69 69.25 34.83
N PHE A 12 -64.56 70.58 34.87
CA PHE A 12 -63.52 71.28 34.10
C PHE A 12 -62.11 70.88 34.53
N TRP A 13 -61.80 70.91 35.83
CA TRP A 13 -60.47 70.53 36.31
C TRP A 13 -60.16 69.06 36.10
N THR A 14 -61.13 68.17 36.30
CA THR A 14 -60.93 66.72 36.08
C THR A 14 -60.71 66.42 34.59
N GLY A 15 -61.46 67.08 33.70
CA GLY A 15 -61.27 66.98 32.25
C GLY A 15 -59.91 67.53 31.80
N LEU A 16 -59.48 68.66 32.34
CA LEU A 16 -58.17 69.25 32.04
C LEU A 16 -57.02 68.32 32.49
N VAL A 17 -57.10 67.77 33.69
CA VAL A 17 -56.11 66.79 34.20
C VAL A 17 -56.13 65.51 33.36
N PHE A 18 -57.31 65.02 32.97
CA PHE A 18 -57.45 63.85 32.10
C PHE A 18 -56.84 64.09 30.71
N CYS A 19 -57.07 65.25 30.09
CA CYS A 19 -56.45 65.63 28.82
C CYS A 19 -54.93 65.79 28.94
N LEU A 20 -54.43 66.37 30.03
CA LEU A 20 -52.99 66.44 30.33
C LEU A 20 -52.38 65.05 30.49
N LEU A 21 -53.04 64.16 31.24
CA LEU A 21 -52.61 62.78 31.43
C LEU A 21 -52.61 62.01 30.10
N LEU A 22 -53.64 62.16 29.26
CA LEU A 22 -53.67 61.59 27.93
C LEU A 22 -52.53 62.13 27.06
N PHE A 23 -52.24 63.43 27.09
CA PHE A 23 -51.13 64.01 26.33
C PHE A 23 -49.78 63.41 26.74
N VAL A 24 -49.55 63.27 28.05
CA VAL A 24 -48.35 62.64 28.61
C VAL A 24 -48.28 61.15 28.21
N LEU A 25 -49.35 60.37 28.40
CA LEU A 25 -49.38 58.95 28.03
C LEU A 25 -49.18 58.73 26.53
N THR A 26 -49.82 59.54 25.70
CA THR A 26 -49.69 59.43 24.24
C THR A 26 -48.26 59.74 23.80
N LYS A 27 -47.59 60.72 24.43
CA LYS A 27 -46.20 61.05 24.11
C LYS A 27 -45.18 60.04 24.64
N TYR A 28 -45.37 59.51 25.85
CA TYR A 28 -44.36 58.70 26.54
C TYR A 28 -44.60 57.19 26.49
N ALA A 29 -45.84 56.70 26.44
CA ALA A 29 -46.14 55.27 26.49
C ALA A 29 -46.21 54.60 25.10
N TRP A 30 -46.64 55.33 24.06
CA TRP A 30 -46.77 54.76 22.72
C TRP A 30 -45.44 54.33 22.10
N LYS A 31 -44.41 55.18 22.22
CA LYS A 31 -43.07 54.91 21.68
C LYS A 31 -42.43 53.62 22.23
N PRO A 32 -42.36 53.38 23.56
CA PRO A 32 -41.77 52.15 24.09
C PRO A 32 -42.60 50.90 23.76
N ILE A 33 -43.94 50.99 23.72
CA ILE A 33 -44.80 49.85 23.37
C ILE A 33 -44.56 49.43 21.92
N LEU A 34 -44.58 50.38 20.99
CA LEU A 34 -44.33 50.09 19.57
C LEU A 34 -42.92 49.56 19.35
N ASN A 35 -41.92 50.12 20.03
CA ASN A 35 -40.55 49.62 19.99
C ASN A 35 -40.44 48.19 20.51
N ALA A 36 -41.13 47.82 21.60
CA ALA A 36 -41.11 46.47 22.13
C ALA A 36 -41.73 45.45 21.15
N VAL A 37 -42.83 45.82 20.49
CA VAL A 37 -43.48 44.98 19.47
C VAL A 37 -42.57 44.83 18.24
N ASN A 38 -42.04 45.93 17.71
CA ASN A 38 -41.13 45.90 16.56
C ASN A 38 -39.86 45.09 16.86
N THR A 39 -39.27 45.24 18.06
CA THR A 39 -38.11 44.46 18.48
C THR A 39 -38.42 42.97 18.53
N ARG A 40 -39.61 42.61 19.04
CA ARG A 40 -40.05 41.21 19.09
C ARG A 40 -40.26 40.65 17.68
N GLU A 41 -40.92 41.41 16.81
CA GLU A 41 -41.13 41.03 15.41
C GLU A 41 -39.79 40.81 14.69
N GLN A 42 -38.88 41.78 14.78
CA GLN A 42 -37.54 41.68 14.20
C GLN A 42 -36.79 40.44 14.69
N LYS A 43 -36.78 40.18 16.01
CA LYS A 43 -36.15 38.99 16.59
C LYS A 43 -36.75 37.69 16.06
N ILE A 44 -38.06 37.62 15.91
CA ILE A 44 -38.73 36.43 15.37
C ILE A 44 -38.37 36.25 13.91
N THR A 45 -38.42 37.30 13.10
CA THR A 45 -38.05 37.24 11.69
C THR A 45 -36.59 36.85 11.50
N GLU A 46 -35.68 37.40 12.30
CA GLU A 46 -34.26 37.05 12.27
C GLU A 46 -34.03 35.59 12.69
N ALA A 47 -34.68 35.14 13.77
CA ALA A 47 -34.59 33.75 14.22
C ALA A 47 -35.11 32.76 13.19
N LEU A 48 -36.23 33.07 12.52
CA LEU A 48 -36.80 32.25 11.45
C LEU A 48 -35.88 32.20 10.23
N LYS A 49 -35.37 33.37 9.78
CA LYS A 49 -34.41 33.43 8.67
C LYS A 49 -33.13 32.66 8.98
N LEU A 50 -32.63 32.77 10.20
CA LEU A 50 -31.45 32.02 10.64
C LEU A 50 -31.74 30.52 10.65
N ALA A 51 -32.89 30.09 11.16
CA ALA A 51 -33.27 28.68 11.18
C ALA A 51 -33.39 28.10 9.76
N GLU A 52 -34.00 28.82 8.83
CA GLU A 52 -34.09 28.42 7.42
C GLU A 52 -32.71 28.34 6.77
N LYS A 53 -31.87 29.35 6.98
CA LYS A 53 -30.49 29.38 6.47
C LYS A 53 -29.68 28.21 7.01
N THR A 54 -29.69 27.98 8.32
CA THR A 54 -28.98 26.86 8.97
C THR A 54 -29.50 25.52 8.45
N LYS A 55 -30.81 25.38 8.22
CA LYS A 55 -31.37 24.14 7.65
C LYS A 55 -30.88 23.90 6.23
N ALA A 56 -30.83 24.95 5.39
CA ALA A 56 -30.29 24.85 4.03
C ALA A 56 -28.80 24.51 4.05
N GLU A 57 -28.01 25.18 4.88
CA GLU A 57 -26.57 24.89 5.06
C GLU A 57 -26.33 23.46 5.56
N MET A 58 -27.15 22.96 6.51
CA MET A 58 -27.06 21.57 6.96
C MET A 58 -27.39 20.57 5.85
N GLN A 59 -28.34 20.88 4.97
CA GLN A 59 -28.65 20.02 3.83
C GLN A 59 -27.50 19.97 2.83
N VAL A 60 -26.89 21.12 2.53
CA VAL A 60 -25.71 21.21 1.65
C VAL A 60 -24.54 20.44 2.27
N LEU A 61 -24.22 20.70 3.53
CA LEU A 61 -23.13 20.03 4.24
C LEU A 61 -23.32 18.52 4.26
N LYS A 62 -24.56 18.04 4.47
CA LYS A 62 -24.86 16.61 4.42
C LYS A 62 -24.65 16.02 3.04
N ALA A 63 -25.08 16.71 1.98
CA ALA A 63 -24.88 16.27 0.61
C ALA A 63 -23.38 16.23 0.25
N GLU A 64 -22.61 17.24 0.66
CA GLU A 64 -21.15 17.26 0.50
C GLU A 64 -20.48 16.12 1.27
N ASN A 65 -20.90 15.86 2.51
CA ASN A 65 -20.36 14.75 3.30
C ASN A 65 -20.63 13.40 2.63
N ASP A 66 -21.86 13.18 2.14
CA ASP A 66 -22.22 11.97 1.40
C ASP A 66 -21.40 11.81 0.10
N GLN A 67 -21.10 12.92 -0.59
CA GLN A 67 -20.21 12.91 -1.75
C GLN A 67 -18.77 12.56 -1.38
N ILE A 68 -18.23 13.18 -0.33
CA ILE A 68 -16.87 12.90 0.17
C ILE A 68 -16.76 11.43 0.61
N LEU A 69 -17.76 10.89 1.32
CA LEU A 69 -17.78 9.49 1.73
C LEU A 69 -17.83 8.54 0.54
N LYS A 70 -18.59 8.88 -0.51
CA LYS A 70 -18.60 8.09 -1.76
C LYS A 70 -17.24 8.14 -2.46
N ALA A 71 -16.66 9.33 -2.62
CA ALA A 71 -15.34 9.50 -3.22
C ALA A 71 -14.27 8.72 -2.46
N ALA A 72 -14.24 8.82 -1.13
CA ALA A 72 -13.31 8.09 -0.28
C ALA A 72 -13.46 6.56 -0.40
N ARG A 73 -14.69 6.05 -0.54
CA ARG A 73 -14.94 4.62 -0.78
C ARG A 73 -14.43 4.17 -2.14
N THR A 74 -14.68 4.96 -3.19
CA THR A 74 -14.18 4.69 -4.54
C THR A 74 -12.66 4.69 -4.59
N GLU A 75 -12.02 5.69 -3.98
CA GLU A 75 -10.57 5.80 -3.88
C GLU A 75 -9.96 4.63 -3.10
N ARG A 76 -10.56 4.27 -1.95
CA ARG A 76 -10.16 3.07 -1.20
C ARG A 76 -10.24 1.82 -2.06
N ASP A 77 -11.33 1.62 -2.80
CA ASP A 77 -11.52 0.44 -3.64
C ASP A 77 -10.51 0.40 -4.79
N GLN A 78 -10.18 1.56 -5.35
CA GLN A 78 -9.12 1.69 -6.33
C GLN A 78 -7.75 1.34 -5.75
N ILE A 79 -7.38 1.88 -4.60
CA ILE A 79 -6.12 1.55 -3.90
C ILE A 79 -6.04 0.05 -3.61
N LEU A 80 -7.12 -0.57 -3.13
CA LEU A 80 -7.15 -2.00 -2.85
C LEU A 80 -7.02 -2.84 -4.12
N LYS A 81 -7.60 -2.40 -5.23
CA LYS A 81 -7.47 -3.06 -6.52
C LYS A 81 -6.02 -2.97 -7.04
N GLU A 82 -5.45 -1.76 -7.05
CA GLU A 82 -4.06 -1.53 -7.47
C GLU A 82 -3.08 -2.32 -6.61
N ALA A 83 -3.28 -2.36 -5.29
CA ALA A 83 -2.46 -3.16 -4.38
C ALA A 83 -2.53 -4.67 -4.69
N LYS A 84 -3.72 -5.20 -5.00
CA LYS A 84 -3.87 -6.61 -5.41
C LYS A 84 -3.20 -6.89 -6.76
N GLU A 85 -3.36 -6.00 -7.72
CA GLU A 85 -2.72 -6.13 -9.04
C GLU A 85 -1.19 -6.08 -8.93
N ALA A 86 -0.66 -5.14 -8.14
CA ALA A 86 0.78 -5.05 -7.86
C ALA A 86 1.31 -6.29 -7.13
N ALA A 87 0.60 -6.78 -6.12
CA ALA A 87 0.97 -8.00 -5.39
C ALA A 87 0.99 -9.23 -6.32
N ASN A 88 -0.04 -9.39 -7.16
CA ASN A 88 -0.08 -10.48 -8.14
C ASN A 88 1.05 -10.36 -9.16
N GLY A 89 1.32 -9.15 -9.66
CA GLY A 89 2.44 -8.89 -10.57
C GLY A 89 3.79 -9.25 -9.95
N MET A 90 4.01 -8.86 -8.69
CA MET A 90 5.23 -9.20 -7.94
C MET A 90 5.39 -10.71 -7.75
N ILE A 91 4.29 -11.43 -7.44
CA ILE A 91 4.32 -12.89 -7.30
C ILE A 91 4.68 -13.56 -8.64
N GLU A 92 4.09 -13.13 -9.74
CA GLU A 92 4.39 -13.69 -11.06
C GLU A 92 5.82 -13.36 -11.52
N GLU A 93 6.30 -12.14 -11.27
CA GLU A 93 7.70 -11.78 -11.52
C GLU A 93 8.66 -12.63 -10.68
N ALA A 94 8.38 -12.81 -9.38
CA ALA A 94 9.19 -13.63 -8.49
C ALA A 94 9.21 -15.10 -8.93
N LYS A 95 8.06 -15.66 -9.32
CA LYS A 95 7.99 -17.01 -9.91
C LYS A 95 8.76 -17.11 -11.22
N GLY A 96 8.69 -16.09 -12.07
CA GLY A 96 9.46 -16.01 -13.31
C GLY A 96 10.96 -16.05 -13.05
N LYS A 97 11.47 -15.18 -12.17
CA LYS A 97 12.87 -15.17 -11.74
C LYS A 97 13.29 -16.49 -11.13
N ALA A 98 12.47 -17.06 -10.24
CA ALA A 98 12.77 -18.35 -9.61
C ALA A 98 12.90 -19.48 -10.63
N LYS A 99 12.04 -19.52 -11.68
CA LYS A 99 12.17 -20.51 -12.77
C LYS A 99 13.46 -20.35 -13.57
N VAL A 100 13.84 -19.11 -13.87
CA VAL A 100 15.09 -18.81 -14.60
C VAL A 100 16.31 -19.24 -13.79
N GLU A 101 16.36 -18.87 -12.51
CA GLU A 101 17.46 -19.27 -11.61
C GLU A 101 17.50 -20.79 -11.41
N ALA A 102 16.35 -21.44 -11.25
CA ALA A 102 16.29 -22.90 -11.14
C ALA A 102 16.82 -23.58 -12.42
N ALA A 103 16.45 -23.09 -13.61
CA ALA A 103 16.96 -23.63 -14.87
C ALA A 103 18.48 -23.44 -14.99
N LYS A 104 19.00 -22.28 -14.59
CA LYS A 104 20.44 -21.99 -14.56
C LYS A 104 21.19 -22.89 -13.59
N LEU A 105 20.62 -23.16 -12.42
CA LEU A 105 21.20 -24.07 -11.43
C LEU A 105 21.26 -25.50 -11.96
N VAL A 106 20.19 -25.99 -12.59
CA VAL A 106 20.15 -27.32 -13.20
C VAL A 106 21.18 -27.45 -14.32
N GLU A 107 21.32 -26.43 -15.17
CA GLU A 107 22.33 -26.42 -16.23
C GLU A 107 23.75 -26.45 -15.65
N SER A 108 24.04 -25.62 -14.64
CA SER A 108 25.33 -25.63 -13.95
C SER A 108 25.62 -26.99 -13.30
N ALA A 109 24.62 -27.62 -12.68
CA ALA A 109 24.75 -28.95 -12.09
C ALA A 109 25.06 -30.01 -13.16
N ARG A 110 24.41 -29.96 -14.33
CA ARG A 110 24.72 -30.87 -15.46
C ARG A 110 26.14 -30.68 -15.97
N GLN A 111 26.61 -29.44 -16.06
CA GLN A 111 27.99 -29.14 -16.47
C GLN A 111 29.00 -29.70 -15.47
N ASN A 112 28.75 -29.53 -14.16
CA ASN A 112 29.60 -30.11 -13.12
C ASN A 112 29.62 -31.64 -13.19
N ILE A 113 28.46 -32.29 -13.33
CA ILE A 113 28.37 -33.75 -13.46
C ILE A 113 29.15 -34.25 -14.69
N ASN A 114 29.06 -33.55 -15.82
CA ASN A 114 29.81 -33.92 -17.02
C ASN A 114 31.33 -33.78 -16.80
N SER A 115 31.76 -32.71 -16.13
CA SER A 115 33.16 -32.49 -15.78
C SER A 115 33.68 -33.57 -14.81
N GLU A 116 32.91 -33.89 -13.76
CA GLU A 116 33.24 -34.96 -12.81
C GLU A 116 33.31 -36.33 -13.49
N LYS A 117 32.36 -36.63 -14.40
CA LYS A 117 32.40 -37.87 -15.19
C LYS A 117 33.64 -37.93 -16.08
N ALA A 118 34.02 -36.83 -16.71
CA ALA A 118 35.24 -36.77 -17.51
C ALA A 118 36.49 -36.98 -16.66
N ALA A 119 36.57 -36.36 -15.48
CA ALA A 119 37.65 -36.56 -14.52
C ALA A 119 37.73 -38.02 -14.05
N ALA A 120 36.61 -38.62 -13.65
CA ALA A 120 36.54 -40.03 -13.24
C ALA A 120 36.95 -40.98 -14.37
N MET A 121 36.63 -40.66 -15.62
CA MET A 121 37.08 -41.43 -16.78
C MET A 121 38.56 -41.29 -17.07
N ALA A 122 39.15 -40.11 -16.86
CA ALA A 122 40.59 -39.93 -16.96
C ALA A 122 41.31 -40.73 -15.85
N GLU A 123 40.79 -40.69 -14.63
CA GLU A 123 41.34 -41.45 -13.50
C GLU A 123 41.26 -42.96 -13.72
N LEU A 124 40.12 -43.47 -14.23
CA LEU A 124 39.97 -44.88 -14.58
C LEU A 124 40.97 -45.30 -15.67
N LYS A 125 41.15 -44.49 -16.71
CA LYS A 125 42.13 -44.76 -17.77
C LYS A 125 43.55 -44.85 -17.22
N ASN A 126 43.93 -43.96 -16.30
CA ASN A 126 45.23 -44.01 -15.64
C ASN A 126 45.39 -45.27 -14.78
N HIS A 127 44.36 -45.66 -14.03
CA HIS A 127 44.36 -46.91 -13.25
C HIS A 127 44.52 -48.15 -14.14
N VAL A 128 43.77 -48.21 -15.25
CA VAL A 128 43.86 -49.31 -16.21
C VAL A 128 45.26 -49.36 -16.85
N ALA A 129 45.80 -48.21 -17.28
CA ALA A 129 47.14 -48.15 -17.86
C ALA A 129 48.22 -48.63 -16.86
N SER A 130 48.13 -48.22 -15.60
CA SER A 130 49.02 -48.69 -14.54
C SER A 130 48.91 -50.21 -14.32
N LEU A 131 47.68 -50.75 -14.25
CA LEU A 131 47.46 -52.19 -14.11
C LEU A 131 47.99 -52.97 -15.32
N SER A 132 47.77 -52.47 -16.54
CA SER A 132 48.31 -53.07 -17.76
C SER A 132 49.84 -53.08 -17.77
N LEU A 133 50.49 -51.99 -17.31
CA LEU A 133 51.95 -51.93 -17.20
C LEU A 133 52.48 -52.92 -16.15
N GLN A 134 51.82 -53.05 -15.00
CA GLN A 134 52.21 -54.03 -13.97
C GLN A 134 52.05 -55.47 -14.47
N ILE A 135 50.98 -55.77 -15.21
CA ILE A 135 50.80 -57.10 -15.83
C ILE A 135 51.89 -57.35 -16.87
N ALA A 136 52.16 -56.38 -17.74
CA ALA A 136 53.22 -56.48 -18.74
C ALA A 136 54.59 -56.69 -18.08
N GLU A 137 54.93 -55.94 -17.03
CA GLU A 137 56.16 -56.13 -16.26
C GLU A 137 56.25 -57.55 -15.68
N LYS A 138 55.17 -58.06 -15.09
CA LYS A 138 55.13 -59.39 -14.50
C LYS A 138 55.30 -60.50 -15.54
N VAL A 139 54.64 -60.38 -16.70
CA VAL A 139 54.77 -61.31 -17.82
C VAL A 139 56.20 -61.28 -18.39
N VAL A 140 56.76 -60.08 -18.61
CA VAL A 140 58.13 -59.91 -19.11
C VAL A 140 59.15 -60.50 -18.13
N ARG A 141 59.03 -60.23 -16.82
CA ARG A 141 59.89 -60.85 -15.79
C ARG A 141 59.80 -62.38 -15.79
N GLN A 142 58.61 -62.93 -16.02
CA GLN A 142 58.41 -64.37 -16.07
C GLN A 142 58.99 -65.00 -17.33
N GLU A 143 58.87 -64.34 -18.49
CA GLU A 143 59.49 -64.81 -19.74
C GLU A 143 61.02 -64.69 -19.72
N LEU A 144 61.57 -63.64 -19.11
CA LEU A 144 63.02 -63.43 -18.91
C LEU A 144 63.59 -64.16 -17.69
N SER A 145 62.90 -65.16 -17.16
CA SER A 145 63.37 -65.93 -15.99
C SER A 145 64.56 -66.85 -16.30
N SER A 146 64.86 -67.15 -17.57
CA SER A 146 66.05 -67.92 -17.95
C SER A 146 67.22 -67.03 -18.40
N ASP A 147 68.44 -67.44 -18.03
CA ASP A 147 69.70 -66.72 -18.30
C ASP A 147 69.97 -66.56 -19.82
N ASP A 148 69.54 -67.53 -20.62
CA ASP A 148 69.68 -67.51 -22.08
C ASP A 148 68.80 -66.44 -22.74
N LYS A 149 67.56 -66.26 -22.26
CA LYS A 149 66.64 -65.24 -22.78
C LYS A 149 67.07 -63.82 -22.40
N GLN A 150 67.68 -63.63 -21.22
CA GLN A 150 68.25 -62.35 -20.81
C GLN A 150 69.43 -61.92 -21.69
N LYS A 151 70.33 -62.86 -22.01
CA LYS A 151 71.47 -62.60 -22.92
C LYS A 151 71.00 -62.29 -24.34
N ALA A 152 69.96 -62.96 -24.84
CA ALA A 152 69.38 -62.67 -26.15
C ALA A 152 68.80 -61.25 -26.24
N LEU A 153 68.05 -60.81 -25.22
CA LEU A 153 67.51 -59.45 -25.17
C LEU A 153 68.61 -58.37 -25.11
N ALA A 154 69.65 -58.60 -24.29
CA ALA A 154 70.77 -57.66 -24.16
C ALA A 154 71.52 -57.48 -25.50
N ASN A 155 71.73 -58.57 -26.25
CA ASN A 155 72.35 -58.52 -27.57
C ASN A 155 71.45 -57.82 -28.60
N GLN A 156 70.14 -58.00 -28.52
CA GLN A 156 69.18 -57.35 -29.43
C GLN A 156 69.08 -55.84 -29.18
N LEU A 157 68.99 -55.41 -27.92
CA LEU A 157 69.00 -53.99 -27.55
C LEU A 157 70.34 -53.31 -27.90
N ALA A 158 71.46 -54.00 -27.70
CA ALA A 158 72.78 -53.50 -28.13
C ALA A 158 72.90 -53.40 -29.66
N GLY A 159 72.14 -54.22 -30.41
CA GLY A 159 72.01 -54.14 -31.86
C GLY A 159 71.20 -52.92 -32.33
N GLU A 160 70.06 -52.64 -31.68
CA GLU A 160 69.22 -51.48 -32.01
C GLU A 160 69.89 -50.14 -31.67
N ILE A 161 70.61 -50.05 -30.55
CA ILE A 161 71.35 -48.83 -30.16
C ILE A 161 72.54 -48.58 -31.09
N LYS A 162 73.12 -49.63 -31.71
CA LYS A 162 74.18 -49.48 -32.71
C LYS A 162 73.65 -49.12 -34.11
N MET A 163 72.35 -49.17 -34.35
CA MET A 163 71.71 -48.84 -35.64
C MET A 163 71.09 -47.44 -35.72
N ASN A 164 71.19 -46.63 -34.66
CA ASN A 164 70.95 -45.18 -34.68
C ASN A 164 72.26 -44.43 -34.39
#